data_AF-A0A922HXW5-F1
#
_entry.id   AF-A0A922HXW5-F1
#
_cell.length_a   1.000
_cell.length_b   1.000
_cell.length_c   1.000
_cell.angle_alpha   90.00
_cell.angle_beta   90.00
_cell.angle_gamma   90.00
#
_symmetry.space_group_name_H-M   'P 1'
#
loop_
_entity.id
_entity.type
_entity.pdbx_description
1 polymer ?
#
loop_
_entity_poly.entity_id
_entity_poly.type
_entity_poly.pdbx_seq_one_letter_code
_entity_poly.pdbx_strand_id
1 'polypeptide(L)'
;MNSIGTAAGHNSAMMPENISSWDTLDEPIWDTIHRDLFNIYSKLKFVLLPVSENDIYLNVCKNWDLWGPFIFYAFIAFTTNSCNPELCTGYHQSNFSSIFVLMWIANFIISMNCKFLLKNSNFEQILETSFGDSNQLPVKRLRQMSIFQLLCLFGYSMAIPSIGILVIKISSLLFRSSFLFFYEKILMIIIFCFIYPIMSCARMLSSNICNEKYFLFMYPICLFFFTLSLYIHTFV
;
A
#
# COMPACT_ATOMS: atom_id res chain seq x y z
N MET A 1 75.33 -30.94 -26.86
CA MET A 1 75.76 -31.68 -25.65
C MET A 1 74.71 -31.46 -24.57
N ASN A 2 74.26 -32.55 -23.96
CA ASN A 2 73.31 -32.70 -22.84
C ASN A 2 73.68 -31.78 -21.64
N SER A 3 72.83 -31.42 -20.66
CA SER A 3 71.92 -32.20 -19.80
C SER A 3 71.06 -31.23 -18.95
N ILE A 4 69.73 -31.38 -18.80
CA ILE A 4 68.94 -32.11 -17.76
C ILE A 4 69.06 -31.59 -16.30
N GLY A 5 67.91 -31.17 -15.74
CA GLY A 5 67.47 -31.20 -14.32
C GLY A 5 67.97 -30.05 -13.42
N THR A 6 67.25 -29.44 -12.47
CA THR A 6 66.02 -29.82 -11.75
C THR A 6 65.52 -28.65 -10.87
N ALA A 7 64.19 -28.51 -10.77
CA ALA A 7 63.37 -28.14 -9.60
C ALA A 7 63.78 -27.01 -8.61
N ALA A 8 62.99 -25.94 -8.55
CA ALA A 8 62.13 -25.58 -7.39
C ALA A 8 61.53 -24.16 -7.57
N GLY A 9 60.50 -24.03 -8.42
CA GLY A 9 59.60 -22.88 -8.40
C GLY A 9 58.55 -23.10 -7.31
N HIS A 10 58.70 -22.43 -6.17
CA HIS A 10 57.71 -22.44 -5.10
C HIS A 10 56.57 -21.47 -5.47
N ASN A 11 55.55 -22.00 -6.17
CA ASN A 11 54.28 -21.32 -6.37
C ASN A 11 53.50 -21.36 -5.06
N SER A 12 53.71 -20.36 -4.19
CA SER A 12 52.81 -20.08 -3.07
C SER A 12 51.72 -19.13 -3.57
N ALA A 13 50.64 -19.72 -4.08
CA ALA A 13 49.34 -19.06 -3.99
C ALA A 13 49.00 -18.88 -2.51
N MET A 14 48.91 -17.64 -2.05
CA MET A 14 48.13 -17.30 -0.86
C MET A 14 47.63 -15.88 -1.06
N MET A 15 46.36 -15.79 -1.41
CA MET A 15 45.63 -14.52 -1.47
C MET A 15 45.79 -13.81 -0.12
N PRO A 16 45.97 -12.47 -0.08
CA PRO A 16 45.62 -11.74 1.13
C PRO A 16 44.10 -11.85 1.28
N GLU A 17 43.71 -12.83 2.09
CA GLU A 17 42.40 -13.02 2.67
C GLU A 17 42.14 -11.84 3.63
N ASN A 18 41.88 -10.68 3.04
CA ASN A 18 41.17 -9.61 3.72
C ASN A 18 40.18 -8.99 2.74
N ILE A 19 39.43 -9.87 2.08
CA ILE A 19 38.04 -9.58 1.80
C ILE A 19 37.37 -9.73 3.17
N SER A 20 37.54 -8.74 4.05
CA SER A 20 36.53 -8.45 5.05
C SER A 20 35.30 -8.11 4.23
N SER A 21 34.53 -9.15 3.93
CA SER A 21 33.17 -9.02 3.49
C SER A 21 32.54 -8.12 4.55
N TRP A 22 32.36 -6.86 4.19
CA TRP A 22 31.27 -6.08 4.72
C TRP A 22 30.01 -6.76 4.17
N ASP A 23 29.75 -7.94 4.71
CA ASP A 23 28.51 -8.65 4.56
C ASP A 23 27.47 -7.73 5.17
N THR A 24 26.36 -7.60 4.48
CA THR A 24 25.15 -6.88 4.90
C THR A 24 24.64 -7.27 6.30
N LEU A 25 25.25 -8.28 6.94
CA LEU A 25 25.02 -8.73 8.30
C LEU A 25 25.48 -7.74 9.39
N ASP A 26 26.43 -6.84 9.10
CA ASP A 26 26.98 -5.89 10.10
C ASP A 26 26.36 -4.49 10.05
N GLU A 27 25.42 -4.22 9.13
CA GLU A 27 24.62 -2.99 9.20
C GLU A 27 23.74 -3.07 10.46
N PRO A 28 23.83 -2.11 11.40
CA PRO A 28 23.03 -2.18 12.60
C PRO A 28 21.55 -2.20 12.20
N ILE A 29 20.78 -3.05 12.88
CA ILE A 29 19.36 -3.30 12.58
C ILE A 29 18.56 -1.98 12.50
N TRP A 30 18.98 -0.98 13.28
CA TRP A 30 18.43 0.37 13.27
C TRP A 30 18.59 1.10 11.95
N ASP A 31 19.72 0.97 11.26
CA ASP A 31 19.94 1.63 9.97
C ASP A 31 19.02 1.03 8.89
N THR A 32 18.82 -0.29 8.95
CA THR A 32 17.85 -0.99 8.10
C THR A 32 16.42 -0.52 8.38
N ILE A 33 16.00 -0.54 9.65
CA ILE A 33 14.64 -0.11 10.04
C ILE A 33 14.41 1.36 9.70
N HIS A 34 15.39 2.22 9.96
CA HIS A 34 15.27 3.66 9.69
C HIS A 34 15.13 3.92 8.19
N ARG A 35 15.94 3.26 7.35
CA ARG A 35 15.84 3.33 5.89
C ARG A 35 14.47 2.88 5.39
N ASP A 36 13.97 1.75 5.88
CA ASP A 36 12.69 1.20 5.45
C ASP A 36 11.52 2.08 5.90
N LEU A 37 11.57 2.62 7.12
CA LEU A 37 10.56 3.51 7.66
C LEU A 37 10.58 4.88 6.97
N PHE A 38 11.76 5.41 6.61
CA PHE A 38 11.88 6.64 5.83
C PHE A 38 11.32 6.47 4.40
N ASN A 39 11.55 5.31 3.79
CA ASN A 39 10.97 4.97 2.49
C ASN A 39 9.45 4.86 2.56
N ILE A 40 8.91 4.22 3.61
CA ILE A 40 7.48 4.14 3.88
C ILE A 40 6.90 5.54 4.13
N TYR A 41 7.54 6.36 4.96
CA TYR A 41 7.11 7.73 5.27
C TYR A 41 7.07 8.60 4.02
N SER A 42 8.09 8.50 3.17
CA SER A 42 8.14 9.24 1.91
C SER A 42 6.96 8.87 1.00
N LYS A 43 6.64 7.57 0.87
CA LYS A 43 5.48 7.07 0.12
C LYS A 43 4.15 7.54 0.73
N LEU A 44 4.04 7.48 2.05
CA LEU A 44 2.87 7.86 2.81
C LEU A 44 2.59 9.36 2.74
N LYS A 45 3.62 10.21 2.74
CA LYS A 45 3.50 11.66 2.56
C LYS A 45 2.75 12.01 1.28
N PHE A 46 3.06 11.33 0.18
CA PHE A 46 2.35 11.53 -1.09
C PHE A 46 0.88 11.13 -0.97
N VAL A 47 0.59 9.98 -0.35
CA VAL A 47 -0.79 9.50 -0.19
C VAL A 47 -1.64 10.39 0.73
N LEU A 48 -1.01 11.00 1.74
CA LEU A 48 -1.66 11.90 2.72
C LEU A 48 -1.68 13.37 2.29
N LEU A 49 -0.77 13.81 1.43
CA LEU A 49 -0.70 15.19 0.97
C LEU A 49 -0.57 15.16 -0.54
N PRO A 50 -1.68 15.36 -1.29
CA PRO A 50 -1.68 15.30 -2.74
C PRO A 50 -1.03 16.57 -3.32
N VAL A 51 0.29 16.72 -3.17
CA VAL A 51 1.08 17.76 -3.81
C VAL A 51 1.46 17.26 -5.21
N SER A 52 0.56 17.60 -6.13
CA SER A 52 0.60 17.62 -7.60
C SER A 52 1.81 17.00 -8.34
N GLU A 53 1.70 15.73 -8.74
CA GLU A 53 2.05 15.19 -10.07
C GLU A 53 1.85 13.66 -10.09
N ASN A 54 0.83 13.17 -10.81
CA ASN A 54 0.44 11.74 -10.82
C ASN A 54 1.59 10.79 -11.21
N ASP A 55 2.50 11.23 -12.09
CA ASP A 55 3.64 10.43 -12.52
C ASP A 55 4.65 10.15 -11.39
N ILE A 56 4.76 11.07 -10.43
CA ILE A 56 5.63 10.89 -9.25
C ILE A 56 5.11 9.72 -8.40
N TYR A 57 3.80 9.66 -8.13
CA TYR A 57 3.18 8.59 -7.34
C TYR A 57 3.42 7.22 -7.96
N LEU A 58 3.34 7.12 -9.29
CA LEU A 58 3.55 5.86 -10.01
C LEU A 58 5.00 5.40 -9.98
N ASN A 59 5.95 6.33 -10.09
CA ASN A 59 7.38 6.03 -9.99
C ASN A 59 7.76 5.59 -8.57
N VAL A 60 7.13 6.21 -7.57
CA VAL A 60 7.27 5.84 -6.16
C VAL A 60 6.67 4.44 -5.89
N CYS A 61 5.53 4.11 -6.50
CA CYS A 61 4.93 2.77 -6.40
C CYS A 61 5.73 1.68 -7.14
N LYS A 62 6.57 2.04 -8.11
CA LYS A 62 7.39 1.10 -8.88
C LYS A 62 8.31 0.28 -7.98
N ASN A 63 8.87 0.92 -6.96
CA ASN A 63 9.67 0.29 -5.92
C ASN A 63 8.69 -0.27 -4.89
N TRP A 64 8.20 -1.49 -5.14
CA TRP A 64 7.22 -2.13 -4.27
C TRP A 64 7.91 -2.55 -2.96
N ASP A 65 7.39 -2.06 -1.83
CA ASP A 65 7.75 -2.54 -0.50
C ASP A 65 6.44 -2.87 0.22
N LEU A 66 6.17 -4.16 0.44
CA LEU A 66 4.93 -4.64 1.07
C LEU A 66 4.84 -4.30 2.55
N TRP A 67 5.97 -3.99 3.18
CA TRP A 67 6.08 -3.88 4.64
C TRP A 67 5.25 -2.70 5.17
N GLY A 68 5.20 -1.57 4.46
CA GLY A 68 4.36 -0.43 4.81
C GLY A 68 2.86 -0.76 4.89
N PRO A 69 2.24 -1.24 3.80
CA PRO A 69 0.86 -1.73 3.80
C PRO A 69 0.52 -2.69 4.95
N PHE A 70 1.39 -3.68 5.21
CA PHE A 70 1.17 -4.65 6.26
C PHE A 70 1.15 -4.03 7.66
N ILE A 71 1.98 -3.01 7.91
CA ILE A 71 1.97 -2.27 9.18
C ILE A 71 0.61 -1.61 9.41
N PHE A 72 -0.02 -1.02 8.38
CA PHE A 72 -1.35 -0.41 8.54
C PHE A 72 -2.45 -1.45 8.81
N TYR A 73 -2.40 -2.63 8.19
CA TYR A 73 -3.36 -3.70 8.50
C TYR A 73 -3.21 -4.21 9.93
N ALA A 74 -1.97 -4.41 10.37
CA ALA A 74 -1.68 -4.81 11.75
C ALA A 74 -2.15 -3.73 12.74
N PHE A 75 -1.96 -2.46 12.42
CA PHE A 75 -2.41 -1.35 13.24
C PHE A 75 -3.94 -1.31 13.38
N ILE A 76 -4.68 -1.44 12.27
CA ILE A 76 -6.15 -1.50 12.30
C ILE A 76 -6.61 -2.73 13.09
N ALA A 77 -6.06 -3.92 12.82
CA ALA A 77 -6.42 -5.14 13.54
C ALA A 77 -6.16 -5.05 15.05
N PHE A 78 -5.03 -4.45 15.46
CA PHE A 78 -4.69 -4.25 16.86
C PHE A 78 -5.63 -3.27 17.55
N THR A 79 -5.87 -2.12 16.92
CA THR A 79 -6.72 -1.07 17.49
C THR A 79 -8.17 -1.51 17.62
N THR A 80 -8.68 -2.28 16.67
CA THR A 80 -10.03 -2.84 16.70
C THR A 80 -10.18 -4.00 17.69
N ASN A 81 -9.15 -4.81 17.90
CA ASN A 81 -9.18 -5.89 18.89
C ASN A 81 -9.22 -5.37 20.35
N SER A 82 -8.82 -4.12 20.57
CA SER A 82 -8.72 -3.53 21.91
C SER A 82 -10.07 -3.14 22.56
N CYS A 83 -11.23 -3.46 21.98
CA CYS A 83 -12.52 -2.88 22.41
C CYS A 83 -13.57 -3.87 22.98
N ASN A 84 -14.14 -3.43 24.11
CA ASN A 84 -15.33 -3.78 24.91
C ASN A 84 -15.96 -5.20 24.88
N PRO A 85 -15.82 -5.97 25.98
CA PRO A 85 -16.44 -7.31 26.13
C PRO A 85 -17.97 -7.29 26.27
N GLU A 86 -18.61 -6.13 26.49
CA GLU A 86 -20.06 -6.02 26.74
C GLU A 86 -20.93 -6.15 25.48
N LEU A 87 -20.40 -5.87 24.29
CA LEU A 87 -21.12 -6.04 23.01
C LEU A 87 -21.05 -7.49 22.48
N CYS A 88 -20.22 -8.34 23.09
CA CYS A 88 -19.81 -9.65 22.57
C CYS A 88 -20.58 -10.85 23.14
N THR A 89 -21.69 -10.64 23.87
CA THR A 89 -22.45 -11.74 24.50
C THR A 89 -23.08 -12.72 23.49
N GLY A 90 -22.99 -12.46 22.17
CA GLY A 90 -23.46 -13.36 21.11
C GLY A 90 -22.63 -13.41 19.82
N TYR A 91 -21.49 -12.72 19.74
CA TYR A 91 -20.62 -12.70 18.55
C TYR A 91 -19.26 -13.33 18.85
N HIS A 92 -18.75 -14.18 17.96
CA HIS A 92 -17.35 -14.63 18.01
C HIS A 92 -16.43 -13.40 18.01
N GLN A 93 -15.68 -13.21 19.09
CA GLN A 93 -14.68 -12.14 19.19
C GLN A 93 -13.73 -12.25 17.98
N SER A 94 -13.67 -11.20 17.16
CA SER A 94 -12.80 -11.22 15.98
C SER A 94 -11.35 -11.20 16.44
N ASN A 95 -10.68 -12.33 16.26
CA ASN A 95 -9.27 -12.49 16.58
C ASN A 95 -8.44 -11.52 15.72
N PHE A 96 -7.39 -10.94 16.30
CA PHE A 96 -6.42 -10.08 15.59
C PHE A 96 -6.03 -10.67 14.21
N SER A 97 -5.73 -11.97 14.18
CA SER A 97 -5.35 -12.69 12.96
C SER A 97 -6.45 -12.69 11.89
N SER A 98 -7.73 -12.84 12.27
CA SER A 98 -8.84 -12.83 11.30
C SER A 98 -8.98 -11.48 10.61
N ILE A 99 -8.84 -10.36 11.35
CA ILE A 99 -8.97 -9.01 10.79
C ILE A 99 -7.80 -8.74 9.85
N PHE A 100 -6.59 -9.11 10.27
CA PHE A 100 -5.39 -8.96 9.46
C PHE A 100 -5.49 -9.72 8.12
N VAL A 101 -5.90 -10.98 8.15
CA VAL A 101 -6.04 -11.81 6.94
C VAL A 101 -7.17 -11.30 6.05
N LEU A 102 -8.32 -10.93 6.62
CA LEU A 102 -9.45 -10.37 5.85
C LEU A 102 -9.06 -9.08 5.14
N MET A 103 -8.31 -8.20 5.80
CA MET A 103 -7.85 -6.94 5.21
C MET A 103 -6.90 -7.18 4.05
N TRP A 104 -5.96 -8.12 4.21
CA TRP A 104 -5.02 -8.47 3.17
C TRP A 104 -5.71 -9.08 1.94
N ILE A 105 -6.61 -10.06 2.16
CA ILE A 105 -7.37 -10.70 1.09
C ILE A 105 -8.27 -9.68 0.38
N ALA A 106 -8.98 -8.83 1.12
CA ALA A 106 -9.84 -7.79 0.55
C ALA A 106 -9.03 -6.85 -0.36
N ASN A 107 -7.86 -6.40 0.10
CA ASN A 107 -7.00 -5.54 -0.71
C ASN A 107 -6.45 -6.25 -1.95
N PHE A 108 -6.14 -7.54 -1.84
CA PHE A 108 -5.73 -8.35 -2.97
C PHE A 108 -6.84 -8.51 -4.02
N ILE A 109 -8.07 -8.76 -3.59
CA ILE A 109 -9.24 -8.87 -4.48
C ILE A 109 -9.49 -7.56 -5.23
N ILE A 110 -9.43 -6.41 -4.54
CA ILE A 110 -9.61 -5.10 -5.18
C ILE A 110 -8.49 -4.83 -6.20
N SER A 111 -7.25 -5.15 -5.84
CA SER A 111 -6.08 -5.02 -6.73
C SER A 111 -6.22 -5.87 -8.00
N MET A 112 -6.72 -7.10 -7.86
CA MET A 112 -7.00 -7.99 -9.00
C MET A 112 -8.11 -7.42 -9.89
N ASN A 113 -9.22 -6.97 -9.30
CA ASN A 113 -10.34 -6.36 -10.03
C ASN A 113 -9.89 -5.14 -10.83
N CYS A 114 -9.14 -4.22 -10.19
CA CYS A 114 -8.61 -3.05 -10.87
C CYS A 114 -7.59 -3.43 -11.96
N LYS A 115 -6.72 -4.41 -11.73
CA LYS A 115 -5.75 -4.88 -12.75
C LYS A 115 -6.46 -5.42 -13.98
N PHE A 116 -7.51 -6.21 -13.81
CA PHE A 116 -8.27 -6.80 -14.90
C PHE A 116 -8.96 -5.72 -15.74
N LEU A 117 -9.62 -4.77 -15.08
CA LEU A 117 -10.27 -3.63 -15.73
C LEU A 117 -9.26 -2.73 -16.47
N LEU A 118 -8.07 -2.50 -15.90
CA LEU A 118 -7.00 -1.73 -16.56
C LEU A 118 -6.52 -2.46 -17.82
N LYS A 119 -6.31 -3.78 -17.74
CA LYS A 119 -5.87 -4.57 -18.89
C LYS A 119 -6.88 -4.50 -20.05
N ASN A 120 -8.17 -4.61 -19.74
CA ASN A 120 -9.22 -4.54 -20.76
C ASN A 120 -9.28 -3.15 -21.41
N SER A 121 -9.21 -2.09 -20.60
CA SER A 121 -9.20 -0.70 -21.10
C SER A 121 -7.98 -0.41 -22.00
N ASN A 122 -6.80 -0.92 -21.63
CA ASN A 122 -5.60 -0.78 -22.45
C ASN A 122 -5.70 -1.55 -23.77
N PHE A 123 -6.30 -2.74 -23.75
CA PHE A 123 -6.47 -3.55 -24.96
C PHE A 123 -7.39 -2.88 -25.98
N GLU A 124 -8.53 -2.36 -25.53
CA GLU A 124 -9.46 -1.61 -26.38
C GLU A 124 -8.78 -0.38 -27.00
N GLN A 125 -8.01 0.38 -26.21
CA GLN A 125 -7.28 1.54 -26.71
C GLN A 125 -6.24 1.17 -27.78
N ILE A 126 -5.49 0.06 -27.60
CA ILE A 126 -4.52 -0.41 -28.60
C ILE A 126 -5.21 -0.81 -29.90
N LEU A 127 -6.37 -1.46 -29.79
CA LEU A 127 -7.15 -1.89 -30.94
C LEU A 127 -7.66 -0.68 -31.74
N GLU A 128 -8.20 0.35 -31.07
CA GLU A 128 -8.60 1.61 -31.70
C GLU A 128 -7.43 2.31 -32.41
N THR A 129 -6.24 2.38 -31.79
CA THR A 129 -5.07 2.97 -32.45
C THR A 129 -4.53 2.18 -33.65
N SER A 130 -4.84 0.88 -33.73
CA SER A 130 -4.37 0.02 -34.84
C SER A 130 -5.27 0.11 -36.07
N PHE A 131 -6.55 0.46 -35.88
CA PHE A 131 -7.53 0.64 -36.95
C PHE A 131 -7.79 2.13 -37.30
N GLY A 132 -7.36 3.07 -36.44
CA GLY A 132 -7.56 4.51 -36.61
C GLY A 132 -6.57 5.17 -37.58
N ASP A 133 -7.10 6.08 -38.40
CA ASP A 133 -6.38 6.85 -39.42
C ASP A 133 -5.29 7.77 -38.81
N SER A 134 -4.16 7.96 -39.50
CA SER A 134 -2.90 8.54 -38.98
C SER A 134 -2.94 10.02 -38.54
N ASN A 135 -4.11 10.66 -38.57
CA ASN A 135 -4.27 12.10 -38.30
C ASN A 135 -4.83 12.42 -36.89
N GLN A 136 -4.91 11.44 -35.98
CA GLN A 136 -5.37 11.69 -34.60
C GLN A 136 -4.24 12.09 -33.64
N LEU A 137 -4.55 13.06 -32.76
CA LEU A 137 -3.72 13.49 -31.63
C LEU A 137 -3.23 12.28 -30.80
N PRO A 138 -2.04 12.35 -30.17
CA PRO A 138 -1.47 11.21 -29.47
C PRO A 138 -2.41 10.73 -28.35
N VAL A 139 -2.92 9.51 -28.50
CA VAL A 139 -3.81 8.90 -27.51
C VAL A 139 -3.01 8.64 -26.23
N LYS A 140 -3.55 9.06 -25.08
CA LYS A 140 -2.90 8.94 -23.76
C LYS A 140 -2.63 7.47 -23.43
N ARG A 141 -1.40 6.99 -23.61
CA ARG A 141 -1.03 5.59 -23.31
C ARG A 141 -1.23 5.30 -21.83
N LEU A 142 -2.21 4.46 -21.48
CA LEU A 142 -2.41 4.00 -20.11
C LEU A 142 -1.20 3.16 -19.65
N ARG A 143 -0.60 3.52 -18.51
CA ARG A 143 0.54 2.78 -17.95
C ARG A 143 0.05 1.49 -17.31
N GLN A 144 0.66 0.36 -17.68
CA GLN A 144 0.30 -0.93 -17.11
C GLN A 144 0.95 -1.10 -15.72
N MET A 145 0.17 -0.95 -14.65
CA MET A 145 0.63 -1.20 -13.28
C MET A 145 0.62 -2.69 -12.94
N SER A 146 1.59 -3.20 -12.19
CA SER A 146 1.58 -4.58 -11.69
C SER A 146 0.56 -4.77 -10.55
N ILE A 147 0.15 -6.02 -10.29
CA ILE A 147 -0.78 -6.33 -9.18
C ILE A 147 -0.18 -5.91 -7.84
N PHE A 148 1.13 -6.13 -7.66
CA PHE A 148 1.83 -5.74 -6.43
C PHE A 148 1.92 -4.23 -6.25
N GLN A 149 2.06 -3.47 -7.35
CA GLN A 149 2.01 -2.00 -7.30
C GLN A 149 0.62 -1.51 -6.87
N LEU A 150 -0.45 -2.12 -7.38
CA LEU A 150 -1.82 -1.83 -6.94
C LEU A 150 -2.04 -2.22 -5.48
N LEU A 151 -1.59 -3.40 -5.07
CA LEU A 151 -1.71 -3.87 -3.70
C LEU A 151 -1.03 -2.90 -2.73
N CYS A 152 0.15 -2.41 -3.11
CA CYS A 152 0.90 -1.40 -2.38
C CYS A 152 0.16 -0.05 -2.32
N LEU A 153 -0.37 0.41 -3.46
CA LEU A 153 -1.15 1.65 -3.59
C LEU A 153 -2.34 1.71 -2.62
N PHE A 154 -3.21 0.70 -2.72
CA PHE A 154 -4.37 0.58 -1.86
C PHE A 154 -3.96 0.32 -0.40
N GLY A 155 -2.85 -0.36 -0.18
CA GLY A 155 -2.27 -0.53 1.15
C GLY A 155 -1.85 0.78 1.80
N TYR A 156 -1.17 1.68 1.08
CA TYR A 156 -0.81 2.98 1.63
C TYR A 156 -2.03 3.88 1.85
N SER A 157 -3.10 3.74 1.06
CA SER A 157 -4.35 4.46 1.31
C SER A 157 -4.99 4.10 2.67
N MET A 158 -4.64 2.94 3.25
CA MET A 158 -5.09 2.51 4.58
C MET A 158 -4.37 3.23 5.74
N ALA A 159 -3.36 4.04 5.43
CA ALA A 159 -2.78 4.97 6.41
C ALA A 159 -3.80 6.03 6.87
N ILE A 160 -4.69 6.48 5.99
CA ILE A 160 -5.67 7.52 6.32
C ILE A 160 -6.70 7.02 7.35
N PRO A 161 -7.34 5.84 7.18
CA PRO A 161 -8.16 5.22 8.23
C PRO A 161 -7.37 4.95 9.52
N SER A 162 -6.10 4.57 9.44
CA SER A 162 -5.25 4.33 10.62
C SER A 162 -5.09 5.60 11.46
N ILE A 163 -4.84 6.75 10.81
CA ILE A 163 -4.80 8.05 11.48
C ILE A 163 -6.18 8.42 12.03
N GLY A 164 -7.25 8.17 11.27
CA GLY A 164 -8.64 8.39 11.73
C GLY A 164 -8.95 7.65 13.03
N ILE A 165 -8.59 6.37 13.13
CA ILE A 165 -8.78 5.55 14.34
C ILE A 165 -7.98 6.09 15.52
N LEU A 166 -6.72 6.53 15.31
CA LEU A 166 -5.93 7.18 16.35
C LEU A 166 -6.64 8.42 16.88
N VAL A 167 -7.12 9.30 16.00
CA VAL A 167 -7.81 10.53 16.40
C VAL A 167 -9.12 10.22 17.13
N ILE A 168 -9.87 9.19 16.71
CA ILE A 168 -11.09 8.75 17.42
C ILE A 168 -10.75 8.30 18.85
N LYS A 169 -9.70 7.49 19.04
CA LYS A 169 -9.27 7.04 20.36
C LYS A 169 -8.78 8.19 21.24
N ILE A 170 -8.04 9.14 20.67
CA ILE A 170 -7.57 10.34 21.38
C ILE A 170 -8.76 11.24 21.74
N SER A 171 -9.71 11.45 20.83
CA SER A 171 -10.93 12.23 21.07
C SER A 171 -11.80 11.60 22.17
N SER A 172 -11.88 10.26 22.21
CA SER A 172 -12.57 9.52 23.28
C SER A 172 -11.98 9.79 24.67
N LEU A 173 -10.68 10.07 24.76
CA LEU A 173 -10.02 10.42 26.02
C LEU A 173 -10.33 11.86 26.45
N LEU A 174 -10.52 12.77 25.49
CA LEU A 174 -10.77 14.20 25.74
C LEU A 174 -12.25 14.51 26.02
N PHE A 175 -13.18 13.85 25.34
CA PHE A 175 -14.61 14.15 25.44
C PHE A 175 -15.35 13.12 26.31
N ARG A 176 -15.67 13.52 27.55
CA ARG A 176 -16.41 12.70 28.54
C ARG A 176 -17.94 12.66 28.30
N SER A 177 -18.47 13.50 27.41
CA SER A 177 -19.92 13.63 27.17
C SER A 177 -20.41 12.64 26.11
N SER A 178 -21.33 11.74 26.49
CA SER A 178 -21.74 10.58 25.68
C SER A 178 -22.35 10.94 24.33
N PHE A 179 -23.14 12.02 24.24
CA PHE A 179 -23.83 12.38 22.99
C PHE A 179 -22.91 13.08 21.98
N LEU A 180 -22.07 14.02 22.42
CA LEU A 180 -21.13 14.72 21.52
C LEU A 180 -20.09 13.76 20.94
N PHE A 181 -19.62 12.81 21.75
CA PHE A 181 -18.68 11.79 21.30
C PHE A 181 -19.25 10.94 20.16
N PHE A 182 -20.54 10.59 20.18
CA PHE A 182 -21.17 9.80 19.11
C PHE A 182 -21.21 10.55 17.78
N TYR A 183 -21.61 11.83 17.79
CA TYR A 183 -21.65 12.65 16.57
C TYR A 183 -20.26 12.97 16.03
N GLU A 184 -19.29 13.32 16.91
CA GLU A 184 -17.90 13.55 16.48
C GLU A 184 -17.27 12.29 15.90
N LYS A 185 -17.49 11.12 16.52
CA LYS A 185 -17.02 9.84 16.02
C LYS A 185 -17.54 9.56 14.60
N ILE A 186 -18.84 9.74 14.36
CA ILE A 186 -19.44 9.54 13.03
C ILE A 186 -18.82 10.49 12.00
N LEU A 187 -18.66 11.77 12.35
CA LEU A 187 -18.06 12.77 11.46
C LEU A 187 -16.62 12.40 11.08
N MET A 188 -15.80 12.00 12.07
CA MET A 188 -14.43 11.57 11.85
C MET A 188 -14.34 10.31 10.98
N ILE A 189 -15.24 9.35 11.16
CA ILE A 189 -15.31 8.13 10.34
C ILE A 189 -15.65 8.48 8.89
N ILE A 190 -16.65 9.32 8.64
CA ILE A 190 -17.04 9.72 7.28
C ILE A 190 -15.89 10.43 6.57
N ILE A 191 -15.19 11.34 7.26
CA ILE A 191 -14.09 12.12 6.66
C ILE A 191 -12.86 11.22 6.43
N PHE A 192 -12.33 10.59 7.49
CA PHE A 192 -11.05 9.90 7.44
C PHE A 192 -11.13 8.44 6.99
N CYS A 193 -12.24 7.74 7.23
CA CYS A 193 -12.36 6.32 6.88
C CYS A 193 -13.12 6.08 5.56
N PHE A 194 -13.90 7.05 5.08
CA PHE A 194 -14.68 6.91 3.85
C PHE A 194 -14.25 7.87 2.74
N ILE A 195 -14.44 9.18 2.90
CA ILE A 195 -14.25 10.15 1.82
C ILE A 195 -12.77 10.29 1.44
N TYR A 196 -11.90 10.53 2.41
CA TYR A 196 -10.49 10.82 2.16
C TYR A 196 -9.73 9.65 1.49
N PRO A 197 -9.86 8.39 1.94
CA PRO A 197 -9.20 7.25 1.29
C PRO A 197 -9.69 7.03 -0.16
N ILE A 198 -11.00 7.16 -0.40
CA ILE A 198 -11.58 7.08 -1.75
C ILE A 198 -10.99 8.18 -2.65
N MET A 199 -10.92 9.43 -2.16
CA MET A 199 -10.33 10.54 -2.91
C MET A 199 -8.84 10.34 -3.19
N SER A 200 -8.09 9.75 -2.27
CA SER A 200 -6.67 9.45 -2.46
C SER A 200 -6.47 8.40 -3.57
N CYS A 201 -7.18 7.28 -3.48
CA CYS A 201 -7.18 6.23 -4.52
C CYS A 201 -7.63 6.76 -5.88
N ALA A 202 -8.70 7.57 -5.88
CA ALA A 202 -9.25 8.20 -7.08
C ALA A 202 -8.22 9.03 -7.83
N ARG A 203 -7.50 9.91 -7.11
CA ARG A 203 -6.47 10.75 -7.71
C ARG A 203 -5.32 9.92 -8.28
N MET A 204 -4.80 8.97 -7.49
CA MET A 204 -3.67 8.15 -7.95
C MET A 204 -4.00 7.33 -9.19
N LEU A 205 -5.24 6.84 -9.29
CA LEU A 205 -5.68 6.01 -10.42
C LEU A 205 -6.21 6.84 -11.61
N SER A 206 -6.60 8.09 -11.41
CA SER A 206 -7.16 9.00 -12.44
C SER A 206 -6.24 9.17 -13.66
N SER A 207 -4.93 9.08 -13.47
CA SER A 207 -3.97 9.18 -14.57
C SER A 207 -4.02 7.99 -15.53
N ASN A 208 -4.50 6.83 -15.07
CA ASN A 208 -4.48 5.56 -15.78
C ASN A 208 -5.88 5.04 -16.10
N ILE A 209 -6.92 5.85 -15.97
CA ILE A 209 -8.30 5.45 -16.31
C ILE A 209 -8.84 6.35 -17.41
N CYS A 210 -9.57 5.76 -18.37
CA CYS A 210 -10.44 6.49 -19.29
C CYS A 210 -11.67 7.01 -18.54
N ASN A 211 -12.02 8.28 -18.74
CA ASN A 211 -13.11 8.95 -18.01
C ASN A 211 -14.44 8.17 -18.06
N GLU A 212 -14.73 7.47 -19.16
CA GLU A 212 -15.97 6.71 -19.35
C GLU A 212 -16.10 5.49 -18.42
N LYS A 213 -14.99 4.81 -18.11
CA LYS A 213 -14.99 3.61 -17.27
C LYS A 213 -14.72 3.92 -15.80
N TYR A 214 -14.55 5.20 -15.47
CA TYR A 214 -14.16 5.65 -14.14
C TYR A 214 -15.10 5.14 -13.04
N PHE A 215 -16.41 5.14 -13.30
CA PHE A 215 -17.39 4.64 -12.34
C PHE A 215 -17.23 3.15 -12.04
N LEU A 216 -16.92 2.34 -13.05
CA LEU A 216 -16.73 0.88 -12.93
C LEU A 216 -15.50 0.54 -12.07
N PHE A 217 -14.45 1.37 -12.15
CA PHE A 217 -13.27 1.25 -11.30
C PHE A 217 -13.51 1.66 -9.85
N MET A 218 -14.29 2.72 -9.63
CA MET A 218 -14.54 3.25 -8.29
C MET A 218 -15.48 2.37 -7.46
N TYR A 219 -16.38 1.63 -8.10
CA TYR A 219 -17.35 0.79 -7.40
C TYR A 219 -16.74 -0.18 -6.35
N PRO A 220 -15.79 -1.08 -6.69
CA PRO A 220 -15.21 -1.99 -5.70
C PRO A 220 -14.40 -1.25 -4.61
N ILE A 221 -13.79 -0.11 -4.96
CA ILE A 221 -13.02 0.73 -4.03
C ILE A 221 -13.96 1.36 -3.00
N CYS A 222 -15.05 1.99 -3.47
CA CYS A 222 -16.07 2.59 -2.61
C CYS A 222 -16.72 1.54 -1.70
N LEU A 223 -17.04 0.36 -2.23
CA LEU A 223 -17.63 -0.73 -1.45
C LEU A 223 -16.68 -1.18 -0.33
N PHE A 224 -15.39 -1.33 -0.63
CA PHE A 224 -14.39 -1.69 0.39
C PHE A 224 -14.30 -0.68 1.53
N PHE A 225 -14.14 0.62 1.22
CA PHE A 225 -14.06 1.66 2.24
C PHE A 225 -15.38 1.87 2.98
N PHE A 226 -16.52 1.62 2.33
CA PHE A 226 -17.82 1.60 3.00
C PHE A 226 -17.89 0.49 4.05
N THR A 227 -17.55 -0.74 3.66
CA THR A 227 -17.52 -1.88 4.60
C THR A 227 -16.51 -1.67 5.72
N LEU A 228 -15.33 -1.14 5.42
CA LEU A 228 -14.32 -0.80 6.42
C LEU A 228 -14.81 0.27 7.41
N SER A 229 -15.47 1.32 6.90
CA SER A 229 -16.04 2.41 7.71
C SER A 229 -17.11 1.88 8.67
N LEU A 230 -18.01 1.02 8.18
CA LEU A 230 -19.01 0.35 9.02
C LEU A 230 -18.37 -0.54 10.09
N TYR A 231 -17.37 -1.32 9.70
CA TYR A 231 -16.61 -2.17 10.62
C TYR A 231 -15.95 -1.33 11.73
N ILE A 232 -15.26 -0.25 11.38
CA ILE A 232 -14.63 0.65 12.35
C ILE A 232 -15.68 1.30 13.26
N HIS A 233 -16.83 1.73 12.72
CA HIS A 233 -17.90 2.32 13.52
C HIS A 233 -18.43 1.38 14.61
N THR A 234 -18.55 0.08 14.28
CA THR A 234 -19.04 -0.93 15.22
C THR A 234 -18.00 -1.31 16.28
N PHE A 235 -16.72 -1.41 15.91
CA PHE A 235 -15.71 -2.03 16.78
C PHE A 235 -14.70 -1.05 17.44
N VAL A 236 -14.55 0.17 16.95
CA VAL A 236 -13.69 1.22 17.56
C VAL A 236 -14.58 2.20 18.31
#